data_AF-A0AAW0LIK0-F1
#
_entry.id   AF-A0AAW0LIK0-F1
#
_cell.length_a   1.000
_cell.length_b   1.000
_cell.length_c   1.000
_cell.angle_alpha   90.00
_cell.angle_beta   90.00
_cell.angle_gamma   90.00
#
_symmetry.space_group_name_H-M   'P 1'
#
loop_
_entity.id
_entity.type
_entity.pdbx_description
1 polymer ?
#
loop_
_entity_poly.entity_id
_entity_poly.type
_entity_poly.pdbx_seq_one_letter_code
_entity_poly.pdbx_strand_id
1 'polypeptide(L)'
;MDSCLWSNLPGELTDRVFRRNNINSKDLARCSLVCTTWRLVIADIWGKNFSLLRTANTRATRRIVWDYKNFQIETFKGCKAELVDSLFHWEAIMIGPKDTPYADGVFLLKIYLSHDHPFQPPEVKFLTKKSWCPSRTIFQLLLVIYARFSNPEPDDPIDCEIAQMYKTQRIQYDENARDWTKKYATASRESAIDWSRFLKNNKILEPTKLVD
;
A
#
# COMPACT_ATOMS: atom_id res chain seq x y z
N MET A 1 -50.65 0.11 -8.25
CA MET A 1 -49.29 -0.46 -8.21
C MET A 1 -48.76 -0.26 -9.60
N ASP A 2 -48.23 0.94 -9.85
CA ASP A 2 -48.05 1.42 -11.21
C ASP A 2 -46.65 1.11 -11.72
N SER A 3 -46.64 0.56 -12.92
CA SER A 3 -45.48 0.23 -13.74
C SER A 3 -44.63 1.48 -14.00
N CYS A 4 -43.36 1.46 -13.57
CA CYS A 4 -42.35 2.38 -14.06
C CYS A 4 -42.05 2.09 -15.55
N LEU A 5 -42.83 2.73 -16.42
CA LEU A 5 -42.59 2.80 -17.86
C LEU A 5 -41.42 3.74 -18.14
N TRP A 6 -40.42 3.22 -18.83
CA TRP A 6 -39.22 3.93 -19.31
C TRP A 6 -39.51 5.03 -20.36
N SER A 7 -40.78 5.38 -20.58
CA SER A 7 -41.23 6.27 -21.65
C SER A 7 -41.12 7.78 -21.35
N ASN A 8 -40.69 8.16 -20.13
CA ASN A 8 -40.68 9.57 -19.70
C ASN A 8 -39.30 10.22 -19.58
N LEU A 9 -38.24 9.58 -20.09
CA LEU A 9 -36.95 10.25 -20.24
C LEU A 9 -36.98 11.16 -21.47
N PRO A 10 -36.64 12.47 -21.36
CA PRO A 10 -36.63 13.38 -22.51
C PRO A 10 -35.67 12.86 -23.59
N GLY A 11 -36.18 12.62 -24.80
CA GLY A 11 -35.43 12.00 -25.91
C GLY A 11 -34.13 12.72 -26.29
N GLU A 12 -34.02 14.02 -25.96
CA GLU A 12 -32.81 14.83 -26.20
C GLU A 12 -31.61 14.44 -25.31
N LEU A 13 -31.84 13.84 -24.13
CA LEU A 13 -30.77 13.43 -23.20
C LEU A 13 -30.18 12.07 -23.56
N THR A 14 -31.01 11.15 -24.04
CA THR A 14 -30.55 9.88 -24.60
C THR A 14 -29.76 10.14 -25.89
N ASP A 15 -30.27 10.96 -26.80
CA ASP A 15 -29.67 11.11 -28.13
C ASP A 15 -28.31 11.83 -28.17
N ARG A 16 -28.03 12.74 -27.22
CA ARG A 16 -26.73 13.45 -27.16
C ARG A 16 -25.58 12.58 -26.66
N VAL A 17 -25.85 11.60 -25.79
CA VAL A 17 -24.82 10.69 -25.27
C VAL A 17 -24.53 9.56 -26.26
N PHE A 18 -25.55 9.07 -26.98
CA PHE A 18 -25.40 7.94 -27.90
C PHE A 18 -24.73 8.31 -29.24
N ARG A 19 -24.92 9.52 -29.78
CA ARG A 19 -24.24 9.94 -31.03
C ARG A 19 -22.74 10.19 -30.86
N ARG A 20 -22.29 10.59 -29.66
CA ARG A 20 -20.89 10.98 -29.43
C ARG A 20 -19.92 9.80 -29.37
N ASN A 21 -20.43 8.59 -29.12
CA ASN A 21 -19.63 7.36 -28.96
C ASN A 21 -19.92 6.28 -30.01
N ASN A 22 -20.73 6.57 -31.03
CA ASN A 22 -20.99 5.68 -32.18
C ASN A 22 -21.47 4.25 -31.79
N ILE A 23 -22.28 4.13 -30.73
CA ILE A 23 -22.78 2.85 -30.22
C ILE A 23 -24.11 2.52 -30.91
N ASN A 24 -24.18 1.37 -31.60
CA ASN A 24 -25.35 0.95 -32.37
C ASN A 24 -26.44 0.37 -31.44
N SER A 25 -27.72 0.58 -31.77
CA SER A 25 -28.86 -0.02 -31.06
C SER A 25 -28.81 -1.55 -31.01
N LYS A 26 -28.13 -2.19 -31.96
CA LYS A 26 -27.87 -3.63 -31.97
C LYS A 26 -26.87 -4.08 -30.90
N ASP A 27 -25.96 -3.21 -30.46
CA ASP A 27 -25.01 -3.49 -29.37
C ASP A 27 -25.67 -3.40 -27.99
N LEU A 28 -26.68 -2.52 -27.86
CA LEU A 28 -27.55 -2.42 -26.68
C LEU A 28 -28.31 -3.73 -26.41
N ALA A 29 -28.72 -4.45 -27.46
CA ALA A 29 -29.39 -5.75 -27.34
C ALA A 29 -28.46 -6.86 -26.82
N ARG A 30 -27.14 -6.73 -26.99
CA ARG A 30 -26.15 -7.63 -26.37
C ARG A 30 -25.92 -7.29 -24.89
N CYS A 31 -26.00 -6.01 -24.52
CA CYS A 31 -25.93 -5.57 -23.12
C CYS A 31 -27.19 -5.90 -22.32
N SER A 32 -28.37 -6.03 -22.96
CA SER A 32 -29.62 -6.36 -22.26
C SER A 32 -29.79 -7.84 -21.88
N LEU A 33 -28.87 -8.72 -22.29
CA LEU A 33 -28.95 -10.17 -22.00
C LEU A 33 -28.00 -10.65 -20.88
N VAL A 34 -27.14 -9.79 -20.34
CA VAL A 34 -26.33 -10.17 -19.18
C VAL A 34 -27.12 -9.83 -17.93
N CYS A 35 -27.83 -10.84 -17.40
CA CYS A 35 -28.28 -11.02 -16.01
C CYS A 35 -28.70 -9.76 -15.22
N THR A 36 -29.88 -9.74 -14.62
CA THR A 36 -30.34 -8.68 -13.69
C THR A 36 -29.27 -8.25 -12.65
N THR A 37 -28.36 -9.15 -12.28
CA THR A 37 -27.18 -8.88 -11.43
C THR A 37 -26.19 -7.87 -12.02
N TRP A 38 -25.98 -7.86 -13.35
CA TRP A 38 -25.05 -6.95 -14.04
C TRP A 38 -25.66 -5.58 -14.30
N ARG A 39 -26.99 -5.45 -14.46
CA ARG A 39 -27.64 -4.12 -14.57
C ARG A 39 -27.35 -3.22 -13.37
N LEU A 40 -27.37 -3.78 -12.16
CA LEU A 40 -27.08 -3.05 -10.92
C LEU A 40 -25.58 -2.72 -10.79
N VAL A 41 -24.71 -3.61 -11.27
CA VAL A 41 -23.25 -3.41 -11.30
C VAL A 41 -22.89 -2.33 -12.31
N ILE A 42 -23.53 -2.32 -13.48
CA ILE A 42 -23.38 -1.29 -14.50
C ILE A 42 -23.86 0.06 -14.00
N ALA A 43 -24.99 0.12 -13.27
CA ALA A 43 -25.50 1.37 -12.69
C ALA A 43 -24.56 1.99 -11.64
N ASP A 44 -23.92 1.16 -10.82
CA ASP A 44 -22.95 1.61 -9.80
C ASP A 44 -21.58 1.96 -10.45
N ILE A 45 -21.15 1.19 -11.44
CA ILE A 45 -19.94 1.43 -12.24
C ILE A 45 -20.03 2.71 -13.08
N TRP A 46 -21.21 3.03 -13.64
CA TRP A 46 -21.45 4.25 -14.40
C TRP A 46 -21.25 5.52 -13.57
N GLY A 47 -21.23 5.42 -12.24
CA GLY A 47 -20.87 6.52 -11.35
C GLY A 47 -19.39 6.61 -10.98
N LYS A 48 -18.58 5.55 -11.17
CA LYS A 48 -17.24 5.47 -10.53
C LYS A 48 -16.06 4.96 -11.36
N ASN A 49 -16.18 3.99 -12.30
CA ASN A 49 -15.05 3.62 -13.20
C ASN A 49 -15.40 2.59 -14.31
N PHE A 50 -15.43 2.99 -15.59
CA PHE A 50 -15.80 2.11 -16.72
C PHE A 50 -14.81 0.95 -17.00
N SER A 51 -13.61 0.92 -16.40
CA SER A 51 -12.64 -0.17 -16.57
C SER A 51 -13.17 -1.53 -16.09
N LEU A 52 -14.04 -1.52 -15.09
CA LEU A 52 -14.61 -2.71 -14.44
C LEU A 52 -15.54 -3.52 -15.38
N LEU A 53 -16.07 -2.89 -16.43
CA LEU A 53 -16.95 -3.53 -17.43
C LEU A 53 -16.23 -4.51 -18.36
N ARG A 54 -14.89 -4.51 -18.39
CA ARG A 54 -14.11 -5.43 -19.24
C ARG A 54 -13.93 -6.83 -18.65
N THR A 55 -14.39 -7.06 -17.43
CA THR A 55 -14.12 -8.32 -16.72
C THR A 55 -14.98 -9.46 -17.24
N ALA A 56 -14.37 -10.62 -17.54
CA ALA A 56 -15.08 -11.80 -18.02
C ALA A 56 -16.09 -12.33 -16.97
N ASN A 57 -17.27 -12.79 -17.42
CA ASN A 57 -18.34 -13.27 -16.55
C ASN A 57 -18.09 -14.71 -16.05
N THR A 58 -17.07 -14.88 -15.20
CA THR A 58 -16.68 -16.17 -14.61
C THR A 58 -17.38 -16.44 -13.27
N ARG A 59 -17.28 -17.68 -12.76
CA ARG A 59 -17.77 -18.05 -11.42
C ARG A 59 -17.07 -17.22 -10.33
N ALA A 60 -15.75 -17.05 -10.43
CA ALA A 60 -14.95 -16.24 -9.52
C ALA A 60 -15.41 -14.77 -9.52
N THR A 61 -15.58 -14.17 -10.71
CA THR A 61 -16.05 -12.78 -10.84
C THR A 61 -17.42 -12.58 -10.20
N ARG A 62 -18.36 -13.51 -10.38
CA ARG A 62 -19.68 -13.43 -9.72
C ARG A 62 -19.57 -13.50 -8.20
N ARG A 63 -18.68 -14.37 -7.70
CA ARG A 63 -18.44 -14.51 -6.26
C ARG A 63 -17.87 -13.21 -5.67
N ILE A 64 -16.83 -12.66 -6.30
CA ILE A 64 -16.18 -11.42 -5.88
C ILE A 64 -17.15 -10.23 -5.89
N VAL A 65 -17.99 -10.12 -6.93
CA VAL A 65 -19.03 -9.08 -7.00
C VAL A 65 -20.06 -9.24 -5.88
N TRP A 66 -20.43 -10.48 -5.54
CA TRP A 66 -21.34 -10.73 -4.43
C TRP A 66 -20.69 -10.37 -3.08
N ASP A 67 -19.43 -10.76 -2.86
CA ASP A 67 -18.68 -10.42 -1.65
C ASP A 67 -18.51 -8.89 -1.50
N TYR A 68 -18.22 -8.16 -2.59
CA TYR A 68 -18.13 -6.70 -2.57
C TYR A 68 -19.47 -6.05 -2.21
N LYS A 69 -20.57 -6.49 -2.83
CA LYS A 69 -21.92 -5.97 -2.52
C LYS A 69 -22.30 -6.21 -1.07
N ASN A 70 -22.04 -7.41 -0.56
CA ASN A 70 -22.32 -7.73 0.83
C ASN A 70 -21.47 -6.89 1.76
N PHE A 71 -20.19 -6.68 1.45
CA PHE A 71 -19.32 -5.81 2.25
C PHE A 71 -19.83 -4.35 2.30
N GLN A 72 -20.37 -3.82 1.19
CA GLN A 72 -20.95 -2.47 1.19
C GLN A 72 -22.23 -2.37 2.04
N ILE A 73 -22.97 -3.47 2.18
CA ILE A 73 -24.18 -3.53 3.01
C ILE A 73 -23.80 -3.77 4.48
N GLU A 74 -22.84 -4.66 4.72
CA GLU A 74 -22.31 -5.05 6.02
C GLU A 74 -21.04 -4.25 6.35
N THR A 75 -21.18 -2.94 6.58
CA THR A 75 -20.05 -2.16 7.07
C THR A 75 -19.76 -2.51 8.53
N PHE A 76 -18.74 -3.34 8.76
CA PHE A 76 -18.18 -3.55 10.09
C PHE A 76 -17.68 -2.20 10.64
N LYS A 77 -18.01 -1.86 11.89
CA LYS A 77 -17.64 -0.56 12.50
C LYS A 77 -16.11 -0.44 12.51
N GLY A 78 -15.58 0.43 11.64
CA GLY A 78 -14.16 0.72 11.53
C GLY A 78 -13.48 0.17 10.26
N CYS A 79 -14.17 -0.58 9.41
CA CYS A 79 -13.59 -1.08 8.16
C CYS A 79 -14.34 -0.51 6.95
N LYS A 80 -13.60 -0.08 5.93
CA LYS A 80 -14.15 0.29 4.61
C LYS A 80 -13.21 -0.21 3.51
N ALA A 81 -13.76 -0.66 2.39
CA ALA A 81 -13.01 -1.13 1.23
C ALA A 81 -13.63 -0.61 -0.06
N GLU A 82 -12.78 -0.30 -1.04
CA GLU A 82 -13.15 0.23 -2.35
C GLU A 82 -12.35 -0.50 -3.45
N LEU A 83 -12.94 -0.59 -4.64
CA LEU A 83 -12.27 -1.12 -5.83
C LEU A 83 -11.34 -0.05 -6.41
N VAL A 84 -10.14 -0.45 -6.86
CA VAL A 84 -9.16 0.49 -7.42
C VAL A 84 -9.22 0.53 -8.95
N ASP A 85 -8.56 -0.44 -9.60
CA ASP A 85 -8.43 -0.51 -11.07
C ASP A 85 -9.27 -1.63 -11.69
N SER A 86 -9.52 -2.69 -10.90
CA SER A 86 -10.10 -3.96 -11.34
C SER A 86 -10.92 -4.58 -10.19
N LEU A 87 -11.76 -5.56 -10.54
CA LEU A 87 -12.51 -6.34 -9.55
C LEU A 87 -11.59 -7.15 -8.62
N PHE A 88 -10.32 -7.33 -8.98
CA PHE A 88 -9.37 -8.17 -8.28
C PHE A 88 -8.40 -7.38 -7.39
N HIS A 89 -8.47 -6.05 -7.38
CA HIS A 89 -7.58 -5.19 -6.62
C HIS A 89 -8.37 -4.16 -5.82
N TRP A 90 -8.36 -4.34 -4.50
CA TRP A 90 -9.11 -3.51 -3.57
C TRP A 90 -8.15 -2.79 -2.64
N GLU A 91 -8.55 -1.60 -2.21
CA GLU A 91 -7.92 -0.89 -1.11
C GLU A 91 -8.90 -0.75 0.04
N ALA A 92 -8.40 -0.99 1.25
CA ALA A 92 -9.20 -0.95 2.46
C ALA A 92 -8.54 -0.08 3.53
N ILE A 93 -9.39 0.56 4.33
CA ILE A 93 -9.05 1.25 5.57
C ILE A 93 -9.64 0.47 6.73
N MET A 94 -8.83 0.30 7.77
CA MET A 94 -9.21 -0.33 9.03
C MET A 94 -8.83 0.59 10.18
N ILE A 95 -9.80 0.93 11.02
CA ILE A 95 -9.63 1.67 12.25
C ILE A 95 -9.39 0.66 13.36
N GLY A 96 -8.34 0.86 14.15
CA GLY A 96 -8.00 -0.01 15.25
C GLY A 96 -9.12 -0.07 16.29
N PRO A 97 -9.50 -1.26 16.77
CA PRO A 97 -10.59 -1.40 17.73
C PRO A 97 -10.33 -0.64 19.03
N LYS A 98 -11.41 -0.11 19.60
CA LYS A 98 -11.40 0.41 20.97
C LYS A 98 -11.01 -0.73 21.92
N ASP A 99 -10.33 -0.38 23.00
CA ASP A 99 -9.80 -1.34 24.00
C ASP A 99 -8.62 -2.20 23.54
N THR A 100 -7.99 -1.85 22.40
CA THR A 100 -6.73 -2.45 21.96
C THR A 100 -5.61 -1.40 21.94
N PRO A 101 -4.33 -1.80 22.00
CA PRO A 101 -3.20 -0.89 21.79
C PRO A 101 -3.19 -0.20 20.41
N TYR A 102 -4.02 -0.68 19.48
CA TYR A 102 -4.19 -0.12 18.14
C TYR A 102 -5.32 0.90 18.06
N ALA A 103 -6.03 1.16 19.16
CA ALA A 103 -7.09 2.16 19.21
C ALA A 103 -6.61 3.48 18.60
N ASP A 104 -7.51 4.13 17.86
CA ASP A 104 -7.25 5.36 17.09
C ASP A 104 -6.23 5.22 15.94
N GLY A 105 -5.64 4.04 15.76
CA GLY A 105 -4.78 3.71 14.62
C GLY A 105 -5.57 3.55 13.32
N VAL A 106 -5.00 4.03 12.22
CA VAL A 106 -5.57 3.87 10.87
C VAL A 106 -4.62 3.03 10.03
N PHE A 107 -5.11 1.88 9.57
CA PHE A 107 -4.36 0.92 8.78
C PHE A 107 -4.90 0.90 7.36
N LEU A 108 -4.03 1.17 6.39
CA LEU A 108 -4.35 1.05 4.97
C LEU A 108 -3.90 -0.32 4.49
N LEU A 109 -4.74 -1.01 3.72
CA LEU A 109 -4.48 -2.34 3.21
C LEU A 109 -4.71 -2.38 1.69
N LYS A 110 -3.88 -3.15 0.99
CA LYS A 110 -4.13 -3.62 -0.38
C LYS A 110 -4.53 -5.06 -0.35
N ILE A 111 -5.57 -5.39 -1.09
CA ILE A 111 -6.11 -6.75 -1.20
C ILE A 111 -6.07 -7.13 -2.68
N TYR A 112 -5.41 -8.24 -2.99
CA TYR A 112 -5.35 -8.82 -4.32
C TYR A 112 -6.06 -10.17 -4.33
N LEU A 113 -7.03 -10.32 -5.23
CA LEU A 113 -7.79 -11.54 -5.46
C LEU A 113 -7.28 -12.20 -6.75
N SER A 114 -7.14 -13.52 -6.75
CA SER A 114 -6.81 -14.24 -7.99
C SER A 114 -8.07 -14.62 -8.78
N HIS A 115 -7.88 -15.03 -10.03
CA HIS A 115 -8.96 -15.52 -10.89
C HIS A 115 -9.52 -16.88 -10.41
N ASP A 116 -8.82 -17.56 -9.50
CA ASP A 116 -9.21 -18.84 -8.91
C ASP A 116 -9.91 -18.69 -7.55
N HIS A 117 -10.20 -17.46 -7.12
CA HIS A 117 -10.98 -17.21 -5.91
C HIS A 117 -12.37 -17.88 -6.00
N PRO A 118 -12.85 -18.58 -4.95
CA PRO A 118 -12.34 -18.65 -3.57
C PRO A 118 -11.40 -19.83 -3.27
N PHE A 119 -11.00 -20.62 -4.28
CA PHE A 119 -10.09 -21.76 -4.07
C PHE A 119 -8.66 -21.33 -3.76
N GLN A 120 -8.29 -20.12 -4.19
CA GLN A 120 -7.10 -19.42 -3.72
C GLN A 120 -7.45 -18.27 -2.76
N PRO A 121 -6.71 -18.12 -1.66
CA PRO A 121 -6.94 -17.04 -0.70
C PRO A 121 -6.53 -15.68 -1.29
N PRO A 122 -7.15 -14.58 -0.84
CA PRO A 122 -6.69 -13.24 -1.16
C PRO A 122 -5.30 -12.97 -0.55
N GLU A 123 -4.47 -12.21 -1.25
CA GLU A 123 -3.24 -11.64 -0.71
C GLU A 123 -3.54 -10.26 -0.10
N VAL A 124 -3.23 -10.06 1.18
CA VAL A 124 -3.46 -8.80 1.89
C VAL A 124 -2.14 -8.18 2.33
N LYS A 125 -1.90 -6.91 1.99
CA LYS A 125 -0.68 -6.16 2.28
C LYS A 125 -1.01 -4.88 3.04
N PHE A 126 -0.40 -4.66 4.19
CA PHE A 126 -0.48 -3.35 4.86
C PHE A 126 0.33 -2.32 4.06
N LEU A 127 -0.34 -1.24 3.65
CA LEU A 127 0.25 -0.10 2.96
C LEU A 127 0.98 0.84 3.91
N THR A 128 0.77 0.71 5.23
CA THR A 128 1.48 1.48 6.24
C THR A 128 2.96 1.09 6.25
N LYS A 129 3.72 1.59 5.26
CA LYS A 129 5.17 1.39 5.12
C LYS A 129 5.89 2.12 6.25
N LYS A 130 7.01 1.52 6.69
CA LYS A 130 8.01 1.95 7.70
C LYS A 130 8.60 3.36 7.47
N SER A 131 7.79 4.40 7.32
CA SER A 131 8.23 5.78 7.08
C SER A 131 7.92 6.64 8.30
N TRP A 132 8.91 7.43 8.70
CA TRP A 132 8.87 8.53 9.65
C TRP A 132 7.47 8.91 10.19
N CYS A 133 7.25 8.77 11.49
CA CYS A 133 6.06 9.30 12.15
C CYS A 133 6.37 10.72 12.66
N PRO A 134 5.49 11.72 12.51
CA PRO A 134 5.74 13.09 13.01
C PRO A 134 5.93 13.19 14.54
N SER A 135 5.47 12.17 15.28
CA SER A 135 5.75 12.00 16.71
C SER A 135 7.17 11.54 17.02
N ARG A 136 7.98 11.17 16.01
CA ARG A 136 9.36 10.75 16.21
C ARG A 136 10.24 11.94 16.52
N THR A 137 10.80 11.92 17.72
CA THR A 137 11.79 12.93 18.13
C THR A 137 13.14 12.65 17.46
N ILE A 138 14.02 13.66 17.44
CA ILE A 138 15.41 13.52 16.99
C ILE A 138 16.10 12.37 17.75
N PHE A 139 15.79 12.19 19.03
CA PHE A 139 16.30 11.07 19.82
C PHE A 139 15.86 9.70 19.25
N GLN A 140 14.59 9.56 18.90
CA GLN A 140 14.08 8.32 18.30
C GLN A 140 14.68 8.06 16.91
N LEU A 141 15.00 9.12 16.15
CA LEU A 141 15.72 8.99 14.89
C LEU A 141 17.14 8.45 15.10
N LEU A 142 17.89 9.07 16.03
CA LEU A 142 19.24 8.64 16.39
C LEU A 142 19.26 7.21 16.94
N LEU A 143 18.24 6.83 17.73
CA LEU A 143 18.08 5.48 18.23
C LEU A 143 17.85 4.46 17.10
N VAL A 144 17.04 4.81 16.09
CA VAL A 144 16.83 3.94 14.92
C VAL A 144 18.15 3.76 14.16
N ILE A 145 18.89 4.85 13.91
CA ILE A 145 20.19 4.78 13.23
C ILE A 145 21.17 3.91 14.03
N TYR A 146 21.24 4.11 15.35
CA TYR A 146 22.08 3.30 16.24
C TYR A 146 21.71 1.81 16.19
N ALA A 147 20.41 1.49 16.25
CA ALA A 147 19.92 0.12 16.15
C ALA A 147 20.29 -0.54 14.80
N ARG A 148 20.36 0.23 13.71
CA ARG A 148 20.80 -0.28 12.39
C ARG A 148 22.29 -0.58 12.33
N PHE A 149 23.13 0.15 13.05
CA PHE A 149 24.54 -0.20 13.17
C PHE A 149 24.73 -1.56 13.85
N SER A 150 23.88 -1.89 14.83
CA SER A 150 23.91 -3.21 15.48
C SER A 150 23.26 -4.30 14.63
N ASN A 151 22.14 -3.98 13.97
CA ASN A 151 21.34 -4.92 13.19
C ASN A 151 21.04 -4.38 11.76
N PRO A 152 21.97 -4.54 10.81
CA PRO A 152 21.77 -4.20 9.40
C PRO A 152 20.57 -4.95 8.76
N GLU A 153 19.86 -4.33 7.81
CA GLU A 153 18.75 -4.95 7.06
C GLU A 153 19.19 -5.25 5.61
N PRO A 154 19.64 -6.48 5.34
CA PRO A 154 20.24 -6.82 4.05
C PRO A 154 19.19 -7.17 2.96
N ASP A 155 17.90 -7.15 3.30
CA ASP A 155 16.79 -7.40 2.37
C ASP A 155 16.28 -6.13 1.67
N ASP A 156 16.66 -4.96 2.17
CA ASP A 156 16.39 -3.65 1.55
C ASP A 156 17.68 -2.81 1.51
N PRO A 157 18.71 -3.27 0.79
CA PRO A 157 20.02 -2.65 0.88
C PRO A 157 20.14 -1.42 -0.01
N ILE A 158 20.87 -0.42 0.49
CA ILE A 158 21.33 0.70 -0.33
C ILE A 158 22.39 0.22 -1.32
N ASP A 159 23.23 -0.72 -0.90
CA ASP A 159 24.26 -1.36 -1.70
C ASP A 159 24.06 -2.88 -1.69
N CYS A 160 23.64 -3.41 -2.84
CA CYS A 160 23.36 -4.84 -3.02
C CYS A 160 24.60 -5.72 -2.83
N GLU A 161 25.78 -5.26 -3.22
CA GLU A 161 27.03 -6.04 -3.15
C GLU A 161 27.46 -6.21 -1.69
N ILE A 162 27.41 -5.11 -0.92
CA ILE A 162 27.70 -5.14 0.53
C ILE A 162 26.68 -6.00 1.27
N ALA A 163 25.41 -5.91 0.90
CA ALA A 163 24.36 -6.72 1.52
C ALA A 163 24.48 -8.21 1.19
N GLN A 164 24.90 -8.54 -0.04
CA GLN A 164 25.22 -9.91 -0.41
C GLN A 164 26.42 -10.42 0.39
N MET A 165 27.50 -9.63 0.51
CA MET A 165 28.66 -9.94 1.35
C MET A 165 28.26 -10.15 2.82
N TYR A 166 27.36 -9.33 3.35
CA TYR A 166 26.82 -9.48 4.70
C TYR A 166 26.06 -10.81 4.88
N LYS A 167 25.30 -11.27 3.87
CA LYS A 167 24.54 -12.52 3.90
C LYS A 167 25.43 -13.76 3.71
N THR A 168 26.42 -13.69 2.82
CA THR A 168 27.22 -14.87 2.43
C THR A 168 28.54 -14.99 3.19
N GLN A 169 29.22 -13.86 3.48
CA GLN A 169 30.61 -13.79 3.94
C GLN A 169 30.74 -12.83 5.14
N ARG A 170 30.14 -13.20 6.27
CA ARG A 170 30.06 -12.33 7.44
C ARG A 170 31.41 -11.90 8.03
N ILE A 171 32.38 -12.81 8.10
CA ILE A 171 33.70 -12.52 8.68
C ILE A 171 34.41 -11.43 7.87
N GLN A 172 34.40 -11.56 6.54
CA GLN A 172 35.00 -10.58 5.64
C GLN A 172 34.27 -9.24 5.68
N TYR A 173 32.94 -9.25 5.74
CA TYR A 173 32.16 -8.03 5.96
C TYR A 173 32.59 -7.32 7.25
N ASP A 174 32.72 -8.04 8.37
CA ASP A 174 33.08 -7.45 9.66
C ASP A 174 34.51 -6.87 9.66
N GLU A 175 35.46 -7.53 8.99
CA GLU A 175 36.83 -7.03 8.80
C GLU A 175 36.86 -5.76 7.95
N ASN A 176 36.20 -5.80 6.79
CA ASN A 176 36.05 -4.64 5.91
C ASN A 176 35.39 -3.48 6.68
N ALA A 177 34.29 -3.72 7.38
CA ALA A 177 33.59 -2.70 8.15
C ALA A 177 34.50 -2.07 9.23
N ARG A 178 35.33 -2.87 9.91
CA ARG A 178 36.33 -2.36 10.88
C ARG A 178 37.36 -1.46 10.21
N ASP A 179 37.90 -1.86 9.06
CA ASP A 179 38.93 -1.09 8.36
C ASP A 179 38.41 0.21 7.77
N TRP A 180 37.20 0.18 7.21
CA TRP A 180 36.48 1.38 6.77
C TRP A 180 36.19 2.32 7.94
N THR A 181 35.74 1.78 9.09
CA THR A 181 35.51 2.59 10.29
C THR A 181 36.78 3.28 10.76
N LYS A 182 37.92 2.57 10.82
CA LYS A 182 39.22 3.17 11.20
C LYS A 182 39.65 4.28 10.24
N LYS A 183 39.39 4.12 8.93
CA LYS A 183 39.85 5.04 7.89
C LYS A 183 39.01 6.31 7.79
N TYR A 184 37.69 6.21 8.00
CA TYR A 184 36.75 7.29 7.70
C TYR A 184 35.97 7.82 8.91
N ALA A 185 35.75 7.04 9.96
CA ALA A 185 34.95 7.46 11.12
C ALA A 185 35.81 8.13 12.20
N THR A 186 36.36 9.31 11.89
CA THR A 186 37.13 10.14 12.82
C THR A 186 36.40 11.45 13.15
N ALA A 187 36.62 12.00 14.35
CA ALA A 187 35.92 13.17 14.84
C ALA A 187 36.40 14.52 14.24
N SER A 188 37.43 14.53 13.39
CA SER A 188 38.19 15.74 13.05
C SER A 188 38.05 16.25 11.62
N ARG A 189 37.20 15.66 10.78
CA ARG A 189 37.05 16.10 9.39
C ARG A 189 35.75 16.90 9.24
N GLU A 190 35.87 18.22 9.29
CA GLU A 190 34.88 19.20 8.78
C GLU A 190 33.63 19.49 9.64
N SER A 191 33.61 19.18 10.94
CA SER A 191 32.49 19.61 11.81
C SER A 191 32.62 21.07 12.23
N ALA A 192 31.56 21.86 12.03
CA ALA A 192 31.46 23.25 12.54
C ALA A 192 31.50 23.34 14.09
N ILE A 193 31.29 22.22 14.78
CA ILE A 193 31.33 22.08 16.23
C ILE A 193 32.51 21.18 16.59
N ASP A 194 33.33 21.61 17.55
CA ASP A 194 34.41 20.79 18.10
C ASP A 194 33.85 19.75 19.07
N TRP A 195 33.66 18.53 18.56
CA TRP A 195 33.19 17.39 19.36
C TRP A 195 34.29 16.78 20.24
N SER A 196 35.57 17.12 20.03
CA SER A 196 36.69 16.54 20.77
C SER A 196 36.56 16.81 22.27
N ARG A 197 36.11 18.03 22.64
CA ARG A 197 35.88 18.43 24.03
C ARG A 197 34.75 17.64 24.69
N PHE A 198 33.64 17.42 23.99
CA PHE A 198 32.52 16.62 24.48
C PHE A 198 32.94 15.16 24.71
N LEU A 199 33.66 14.58 23.75
CA LEU A 199 34.11 13.20 23.81
C LEU A 199 35.15 12.98 24.92
N LYS A 200 36.09 13.93 25.09
CA LYS A 200 37.09 13.94 26.19
C LYS A 200 36.42 14.04 27.56
N ASN A 201 35.51 15.00 27.74
CA ASN A 201 34.85 15.25 29.03
C ASN A 201 33.99 14.07 29.50
N ASN A 202 33.35 13.36 28.57
CA ASN A 202 32.47 12.24 28.89
C ASN A 202 33.19 10.87 28.85
N LYS A 203 34.51 10.83 28.59
CA LYS A 203 35.32 9.60 28.50
C LYS A 203 34.74 8.53 27.55
N ILE A 204 34.15 8.95 26.43
CA ILE A 204 33.39 8.07 25.52
C ILE A 204 34.30 7.29 24.56
N LEU A 205 35.48 7.83 24.23
CA LEU A 205 36.43 7.21 23.29
C LEU A 205 37.83 7.15 23.88
N GLU A 206 38.60 6.16 23.41
CA GLU A 206 40.04 6.10 23.69
C GLU A 206 40.78 7.32 23.09
N PRO A 207 41.83 7.84 23.76
CA PRO A 207 42.54 9.05 23.36
C PRO A 207 43.08 9.02 21.92
N THR A 208 43.39 7.83 21.40
CA THR A 208 43.95 7.60 20.06
C THR A 208 42.99 7.90 18.91
N LYS A 209 41.67 7.97 19.16
CA LYS A 209 40.64 8.32 18.16
C LYS A 209 40.25 9.81 18.21
N LEU A 210 40.76 10.54 19.18
CA LEU A 210 40.61 11.99 19.32
C LEU A 210 41.82 12.62 18.66
N VAL A 211 41.81 12.72 17.33
CA VAL A 211 42.90 13.39 16.60
C VAL A 211 42.90 14.87 16.97
N ASP A 212 44.10 15.44 17.15
CA ASP A 212 44.37 16.87 17.37
C ASP A 212 43.89 17.77 16.24
#